data_AF-A0A947RWX8-F1
#
_entry.id   AF-A0A947RWX8-F1
#
_cell.length_a   1.000
_cell.length_b   1.000
_cell.length_c   1.000
_cell.angle_alpha   90.00
_cell.angle_beta   90.00
_cell.angle_gamma   90.00
#
_symmetry.space_group_name_H-M   'P 1'
#
loop_
_entity.id
_entity.type
_entity.pdbx_description
1 polymer ?
#
loop_
_entity_poly.entity_id
_entity_poly.type
_entity_poly.pdbx_seq_one_letter_code
_entity_poly.pdbx_strand_id
1 'polypeptide(L)'
;MAKTRLTADELARNFADLHPPLDRNQALAEAARCLFCWDAPCMRACPTGIDVPGFIRQILHGDAAGAAETIFRENILGGSCARACPTEVLCEGVCVDQVLKRRPVEIARLQRYATDHAAERGLWFGEPGPDTGRRVAVVGGGPAGLACAHELRVLGHAAVVFEARDVPGGLNTMGLANYKVTRQFALSEVEPVARMGMEIRLESPVDAAGLKGLLDEYDAVFLGVGLGSTYELGIPGEDLPGVMEALDFIFQMHFGVLTDCEVGTRVAVIGGGNTAVDVATGAVRLGAERTTMLYRRTSDIMSAFRYEYDLA
;
A
#
# COMPACT_ATOMS: atom_id res chain seq x y z
N MET A 1 12.36 0.75 -26.32
CA MET A 1 12.72 1.90 -25.45
C MET A 1 14.24 1.90 -25.27
N ALA A 2 14.81 2.76 -24.44
CA ALA A 2 16.22 2.67 -24.06
C ALA A 2 16.31 2.81 -22.53
N LYS A 3 17.43 2.33 -21.96
CA LYS A 3 17.72 2.55 -20.53
C LYS A 3 17.67 4.05 -20.21
N THR A 4 17.28 4.37 -18.98
CA THR A 4 17.35 5.74 -18.48
C THR A 4 18.74 6.34 -18.71
N ARG A 5 18.76 7.63 -19.07
CA ARG A 5 19.98 8.41 -19.27
C ARG A 5 20.50 9.02 -17.97
N LEU A 6 19.73 8.89 -16.89
CA LEU A 6 20.05 9.46 -15.58
C LEU A 6 21.08 8.59 -14.86
N THR A 7 21.94 9.25 -14.10
CA THR A 7 22.88 8.59 -13.19
C THR A 7 22.15 7.99 -11.99
N ALA A 8 22.80 7.05 -11.29
CA ALA A 8 22.25 6.45 -10.08
C ALA A 8 21.92 7.51 -9.00
N ASP A 9 22.75 8.55 -8.86
CA ASP A 9 22.52 9.63 -7.89
C ASP A 9 21.32 10.51 -8.26
N GLU A 10 21.13 10.80 -9.55
CA GLU A 10 19.94 11.51 -10.04
C GLU A 10 18.68 10.70 -9.79
N LEU A 11 18.71 9.40 -10.06
CA LEU A 11 17.60 8.49 -9.79
C LEU A 11 17.31 8.38 -8.29
N ALA A 12 18.33 8.29 -7.45
CA ALA A 12 18.16 8.26 -6.00
C ALA A 12 17.45 9.52 -5.48
N ARG A 13 17.78 10.71 -6.02
CA ARG A 13 17.06 11.96 -5.71
C ARG A 13 15.64 11.95 -6.28
N ASN A 14 15.48 11.53 -7.52
CA ASN A 14 14.19 11.48 -8.20
C ASN A 14 13.23 10.46 -7.60
N PHE A 15 13.71 9.45 -6.88
CA PHE A 15 12.89 8.44 -6.20
C PHE A 15 12.97 8.54 -4.67
N ALA A 16 13.49 9.67 -4.16
CA ALA A 16 13.46 9.94 -2.72
C ALA A 16 12.01 9.97 -2.21
N ASP A 17 11.86 9.58 -0.95
CA ASP A 17 10.58 9.51 -0.25
C ASP A 17 9.82 10.84 -0.34
N LEU A 18 8.59 10.78 -0.86
CA LEU A 18 7.75 11.96 -1.04
C LEU A 18 7.38 12.62 0.29
N HIS A 19 7.23 11.82 1.35
CA HIS A 19 6.78 12.28 2.66
C HIS A 19 7.73 11.78 3.75
N PRO A 20 8.90 12.42 3.92
CA PRO A 20 9.89 11.97 4.89
C PRO A 20 9.29 11.88 6.31
N PRO A 21 9.80 10.94 7.13
CA PRO A 21 9.27 10.68 8.45
C PRO A 21 9.39 11.92 9.34
N LEU A 22 8.40 12.10 10.22
CA LEU A 22 8.46 13.12 11.26
C LEU A 22 9.54 12.74 12.28
N ASP A 23 10.37 13.71 12.67
CA ASP A 23 11.13 13.55 13.91
C ASP A 23 10.21 13.67 15.15
N ARG A 24 10.73 13.35 16.33
CA ARG A 24 9.96 13.38 17.58
C ARG A 24 9.33 14.76 17.86
N ASN A 25 10.06 15.85 17.65
CA ASN A 25 9.56 17.19 17.96
C ASN A 25 8.48 17.61 16.95
N GLN A 26 8.67 17.27 15.68
CA GLN A 26 7.67 17.50 14.64
C GLN A 26 6.41 16.67 14.90
N ALA A 27 6.54 15.40 15.30
CA ALA A 27 5.41 14.54 15.65
C ALA A 27 4.63 15.08 16.85
N LEU A 28 5.32 15.53 17.90
CA LEU A 28 4.66 16.16 19.06
C LEU A 28 3.93 17.45 18.69
N ALA A 29 4.57 18.31 17.88
CA ALA A 29 3.97 19.57 17.44
C ALA A 29 2.74 19.33 16.55
N GLU A 30 2.80 18.35 15.65
CA GLU A 30 1.67 18.00 14.79
C GLU A 30 0.54 17.31 15.59
N ALA A 31 0.88 16.40 16.50
CA ALA A 31 -0.10 15.76 17.39
C ALA A 31 -0.84 16.77 18.28
N ALA A 32 -0.16 17.82 18.74
CA ALA A 32 -0.74 18.89 19.54
C ALA A 32 -1.80 19.72 18.79
N ARG A 33 -1.87 19.63 17.45
CA ARG A 33 -2.93 20.28 16.65
C ARG A 33 -4.25 19.53 16.70
N CYS A 34 -4.24 18.24 17.03
CA CYS A 34 -5.46 17.45 17.08
C CYS A 34 -6.43 17.99 18.12
N LEU A 35 -7.68 18.22 17.69
CA LEU A 35 -8.76 18.71 18.56
C LEU A 35 -9.33 17.62 19.48
N PHE A 36 -8.89 16.37 19.32
CA PHE A 36 -9.38 15.20 20.06
C PHE A 36 -10.91 15.12 20.08
N CYS A 37 -11.51 15.23 18.90
CA CYS A 37 -12.95 15.34 18.70
C CYS A 37 -13.70 14.18 19.38
N TRP A 38 -14.82 14.50 20.02
CA TRP A 38 -15.84 13.50 20.37
C TRP A 38 -16.51 13.00 19.08
N ASP A 39 -16.75 11.68 18.97
CA ASP A 39 -17.26 11.04 17.74
C ASP A 39 -16.45 11.45 16.49
N ALA A 40 -15.13 11.21 16.57
CA ALA A 40 -14.19 11.78 15.62
C ALA A 40 -14.50 11.35 14.17
N PRO A 41 -14.74 12.31 13.25
CA PRO A 41 -15.11 11.99 11.87
C PRO A 41 -14.00 11.20 11.14
N CYS A 42 -12.73 11.44 11.48
CA CYS A 42 -11.60 10.72 10.93
C CYS A 42 -11.62 9.22 11.22
N MET A 43 -12.16 8.79 12.38
CA MET A 43 -12.35 7.36 12.68
C MET A 43 -13.41 6.73 11.78
N ARG A 44 -14.54 7.42 11.58
CA ARG A 44 -15.63 6.92 10.72
C ARG A 44 -15.26 6.84 9.24
N ALA A 45 -14.40 7.75 8.78
CA ALA A 45 -13.89 7.73 7.42
C ALA A 45 -12.72 6.75 7.22
N CYS A 46 -12.12 6.24 8.30
CA CYS A 46 -11.08 5.22 8.23
C CYS A 46 -11.73 3.84 7.99
N PRO A 47 -11.45 3.15 6.87
CA PRO A 47 -12.09 1.86 6.58
C PRO A 47 -11.79 0.76 7.61
N THR A 48 -10.64 0.84 8.29
CA THR A 48 -10.25 -0.10 9.35
C THR A 48 -10.69 0.36 10.74
N GLY A 49 -11.31 1.53 10.87
CA GLY A 49 -11.84 2.03 12.15
C GLY A 49 -10.79 2.38 13.20
N ILE A 50 -9.56 2.69 12.80
CA ILE A 50 -8.45 3.06 13.71
C ILE A 50 -8.88 4.18 14.66
N ASP A 51 -8.54 4.07 15.94
CA ASP A 51 -8.72 5.15 16.93
C ASP A 51 -7.71 6.29 16.71
N VAL A 52 -8.02 7.13 15.72
CA VAL A 52 -7.17 8.26 15.32
C VAL A 52 -6.89 9.23 16.48
N PRO A 53 -7.90 9.75 17.22
CA PRO A 53 -7.64 10.61 18.37
C PRO A 53 -6.82 9.90 19.46
N GLY A 54 -7.07 8.60 19.69
CA GLY A 54 -6.37 7.77 20.68
C GLY A 54 -4.88 7.67 20.40
N PHE A 55 -4.50 7.20 19.21
CA PHE A 55 -3.07 7.04 18.89
C PHE A 55 -2.34 8.38 18.82
N ILE A 56 -3.01 9.43 18.34
CA ILE A 56 -2.41 10.78 18.32
C ILE A 56 -2.18 11.30 19.75
N ARG A 57 -3.09 11.00 20.68
CA ARG A 57 -2.92 11.37 22.10
C ARG A 57 -1.75 10.63 22.74
N GLN A 58 -1.56 9.35 22.42
CA GLN A 58 -0.40 8.58 22.87
C GLN A 58 0.91 9.18 22.36
N ILE A 59 0.97 9.55 21.06
CA ILE A 59 2.12 10.28 20.49
C ILE A 59 2.36 11.59 21.25
N LEU A 60 1.33 12.39 21.52
CA LEU A 60 1.44 13.66 22.25
C LEU A 60 2.03 13.50 23.66
N HIS A 61 1.79 12.35 24.31
CA HIS A 61 2.37 12.01 25.61
C HIS A 61 3.73 11.31 25.52
N GLY A 62 4.28 11.17 24.32
CA GLY A 62 5.58 10.53 24.07
C GLY A 62 5.53 9.00 24.03
N ASP A 63 4.34 8.40 23.95
CA ASP A 63 4.13 6.95 23.87
C ASP A 63 3.91 6.50 22.43
N ALA A 64 4.99 6.47 21.64
CA ALA A 64 4.94 6.00 20.25
C ALA A 64 4.65 4.49 20.14
N ALA A 65 5.04 3.70 21.15
CA ALA A 65 4.80 2.26 21.17
C ALA A 65 3.32 1.93 21.39
N GLY A 66 2.66 2.58 22.36
CA GLY A 66 1.22 2.44 22.56
C GLY A 66 0.39 2.97 21.39
N ALA A 67 0.87 4.04 20.73
CA ALA A 67 0.28 4.51 19.47
C ALA A 67 0.34 3.45 18.38
N ALA A 68 1.50 2.79 18.21
CA ALA A 68 1.66 1.71 17.25
C ALA A 68 0.77 0.51 17.58
N GLU A 69 0.69 0.12 18.85
CA GLU A 69 -0.22 -0.96 19.31
C GLU A 69 -1.66 -0.67 18.93
N THR A 70 -2.14 0.56 19.19
CA THR A 70 -3.49 0.99 18.82
C THR A 70 -3.69 0.84 17.31
N ILE A 71 -2.78 1.38 16.49
CA ILE A 71 -2.87 1.28 15.02
C ILE A 71 -2.91 -0.18 14.55
N PHE A 72 -1.99 -1.03 15.04
CA PHE A 72 -1.85 -2.41 14.57
C PHE A 72 -2.99 -3.32 15.00
N ARG A 73 -3.67 -2.99 16.12
CA ARG A 73 -4.86 -3.71 16.57
C ARG A 73 -6.01 -3.63 15.57
N GLU A 74 -6.13 -2.50 14.87
CA GLU A 74 -7.16 -2.31 13.84
C GLU A 74 -6.63 -2.50 12.40
N ASN A 75 -5.34 -2.29 12.17
CA ASN A 75 -4.73 -2.37 10.85
C ASN A 75 -3.31 -2.95 10.89
N ILE A 76 -3.20 -4.23 10.57
CA ILE A 76 -1.94 -4.97 10.53
C ILE A 76 -0.93 -4.50 9.46
N LEU A 77 -1.37 -3.70 8.49
CA LEU A 77 -0.55 -3.08 7.44
C LEU A 77 -0.50 -1.55 7.62
N GLY A 78 -0.54 -1.11 8.88
CA GLY A 78 -0.57 0.29 9.26
C GLY A 78 0.59 1.11 8.69
N GLY A 79 1.78 0.53 8.52
CA GLY A 79 2.94 1.22 7.98
C GLY A 79 2.81 1.51 6.48
N SER A 80 2.30 0.56 5.69
CA SER A 80 2.00 0.79 4.27
C SER A 80 0.84 1.75 4.09
N CYS A 81 -0.23 1.60 4.90
CA CYS A 81 -1.35 2.53 4.88
C CYS A 81 -0.92 3.97 5.22
N ALA A 82 0.01 4.15 6.17
CA ALA A 82 0.55 5.46 6.52
C ALA A 82 1.31 6.16 5.38
N ARG A 83 1.67 5.43 4.32
CA ARG A 83 2.41 5.94 3.16
C ARG A 83 1.56 6.02 1.89
N ALA A 84 0.56 5.16 1.75
CA ALA A 84 -0.19 4.99 0.50
C ALA A 84 -1.69 5.29 0.63
N CYS A 85 -2.25 5.44 1.83
CA CYS A 85 -3.67 5.75 1.97
C CYS A 85 -4.01 7.12 1.36
N PRO A 86 -5.11 7.23 0.61
CA PRO A 86 -5.56 8.50 0.05
C PRO A 86 -6.29 9.32 1.12
N THR A 87 -5.55 9.86 2.09
CA THR A 87 -6.10 10.49 3.29
C THR A 87 -7.01 11.67 3.01
N GLU A 88 -6.77 12.41 1.92
CA GLU A 88 -7.59 13.54 1.48
C GLU A 88 -9.05 13.18 1.14
N VAL A 89 -9.31 11.94 0.74
CA VAL A 89 -10.67 11.43 0.52
C VAL A 89 -11.15 10.52 1.65
N LEU A 90 -10.34 10.37 2.70
CA LEU A 90 -10.58 9.55 3.89
C LEU A 90 -10.44 10.41 5.17
N CYS A 91 -9.59 9.98 6.09
CA CYS A 91 -9.51 10.50 7.46
C CYS A 91 -9.12 11.99 7.54
N GLU A 92 -8.19 12.46 6.70
CA GLU A 92 -7.76 13.86 6.70
C GLU A 92 -8.76 14.75 5.95
N GLY A 93 -9.42 14.23 4.92
CA GLY A 93 -10.48 14.91 4.17
C GLY A 93 -11.69 15.30 5.02
N VAL A 94 -11.98 14.52 6.06
CA VAL A 94 -13.08 14.77 7.00
C VAL A 94 -12.61 15.35 8.34
N CYS A 95 -11.33 15.66 8.49
CA CYS A 95 -10.81 16.29 9.70
C CYS A 95 -11.54 17.62 9.97
N VAL A 96 -11.91 17.88 11.23
CA VAL A 96 -12.64 19.12 11.58
C VAL A 96 -11.85 20.37 11.18
N ASP A 97 -10.52 20.37 11.31
CA ASP A 97 -9.70 21.49 10.83
C ASP A 97 -9.81 21.69 9.31
N GLN A 98 -9.85 20.61 8.53
CA GLN A 98 -10.05 20.68 7.07
C GLN A 98 -11.43 21.25 6.72
N VAL A 99 -12.47 20.83 7.42
CA VAL A 99 -13.84 21.36 7.24
C VAL A 99 -13.90 22.86 7.57
N LEU A 100 -13.12 23.29 8.56
CA LEU A 100 -12.94 24.71 8.92
C LEU A 100 -11.98 25.46 7.99
N LYS A 101 -11.60 24.87 6.85
CA LYS A 101 -10.67 25.42 5.83
C LYS A 101 -9.29 25.75 6.40
N ARG A 102 -8.83 24.97 7.36
CA ARG A 102 -7.46 24.97 7.88
C ARG A 102 -6.74 23.71 7.36
N ARG A 103 -5.41 23.67 7.50
CA ARG A 103 -4.66 22.45 7.22
C ARG A 103 -5.14 21.31 8.15
N PRO A 104 -5.47 20.10 7.64
CA PRO A 104 -5.81 18.97 8.50
C PRO A 104 -4.62 18.59 9.38
N VAL A 105 -4.91 17.80 10.42
CA VAL A 105 -3.86 17.05 11.11
C VAL A 105 -3.25 16.06 10.13
N GLU A 106 -1.93 15.95 10.06
CA GLU A 106 -1.23 14.97 9.21
C GLU A 106 -1.30 13.56 9.83
N ILE A 107 -2.51 12.99 9.83
CA ILE A 107 -2.85 11.69 10.43
C ILE A 107 -1.94 10.59 9.86
N ALA A 108 -1.75 10.53 8.55
CA ALA A 108 -0.88 9.52 7.94
C ALA A 108 0.58 9.66 8.39
N ARG A 109 1.10 10.88 8.53
CA ARG A 109 2.49 11.10 8.98
C ARG A 109 2.67 10.75 10.46
N LEU A 110 1.66 11.01 11.29
CA LEU A 110 1.65 10.59 12.69
C LEU A 110 1.52 9.07 12.82
N GLN A 111 0.69 8.43 11.99
CA GLN A 111 0.61 6.97 11.91
C GLN A 111 1.97 6.37 11.52
N ARG A 112 2.62 6.95 10.51
CA ARG A 112 3.96 6.55 10.07
C ARG A 112 4.98 6.67 11.21
N TYR A 113 4.97 7.78 11.94
CA TYR A 113 5.86 7.99 13.08
C TYR A 113 5.76 6.85 14.11
N ALA A 114 4.53 6.43 14.46
CA ALA A 114 4.31 5.34 15.40
C ALA A 114 4.69 3.98 14.80
N THR A 115 4.28 3.67 13.58
CA THR A 115 4.56 2.37 12.95
C THR A 115 6.05 2.18 12.65
N ASP A 116 6.76 3.23 12.24
CA ASP A 116 8.20 3.19 12.01
C ASP A 116 8.94 2.98 13.35
N HIS A 117 8.49 3.62 14.43
CA HIS A 117 9.03 3.40 15.77
C HIS A 117 8.91 1.94 16.23
N ALA A 118 7.77 1.29 15.95
CA ALA A 118 7.57 -0.12 16.25
C ALA A 118 8.47 -1.02 15.39
N ALA A 119 8.54 -0.78 14.08
CA ALA A 119 9.36 -1.54 13.15
C ALA A 119 10.86 -1.49 13.51
N GLU A 120 11.39 -0.29 13.79
CA GLU A 120 12.79 -0.08 14.20
C GLU A 120 13.18 -0.84 15.48
N ARG A 121 12.19 -1.12 16.33
CA ARG A 121 12.35 -1.82 17.61
C ARG A 121 11.92 -3.28 17.56
N GLY A 122 11.45 -3.76 16.41
CA GLY A 122 10.92 -5.12 16.25
C GLY A 122 9.69 -5.39 17.11
N LEU A 123 8.90 -4.36 17.45
CA LEU A 123 7.68 -4.49 18.23
C LEU A 123 6.58 -5.07 17.34
N TRP A 124 5.89 -6.07 17.86
CA TRP A 124 4.67 -6.62 17.28
C TRP A 124 3.63 -6.78 18.38
N PHE A 125 2.37 -6.60 18.01
CA PHE A 125 1.25 -6.61 18.94
C PHE A 125 0.23 -7.64 18.46
N GLY A 126 0.12 -8.74 19.19
CA GLY A 126 -0.81 -9.81 18.86
C GLY A 126 -0.23 -11.18 19.16
N GLU A 127 -1.11 -12.07 19.60
CA GLU A 127 -0.82 -13.49 19.80
C GLU A 127 -1.99 -14.28 19.20
N PRO A 128 -1.75 -15.48 18.66
CA PRO A 128 -2.83 -16.32 18.18
C PRO A 128 -3.77 -16.73 19.32
N GLY A 129 -5.05 -16.85 18.99
CA GLY A 129 -6.05 -17.37 19.93
C GLY A 129 -5.85 -18.86 20.23
N PRO A 130 -6.56 -19.40 21.24
CA PRO A 130 -6.56 -20.83 21.56
C PRO A 130 -6.97 -21.67 20.36
N ASP A 131 -6.27 -22.78 20.12
CA ASP A 131 -6.54 -23.64 18.97
C ASP A 131 -7.97 -24.17 18.97
N THR A 132 -8.67 -23.92 17.86
CA THR A 132 -10.04 -24.35 17.62
C THR A 132 -10.13 -25.70 16.90
N GLY A 133 -9.00 -26.20 16.37
CA GLY A 133 -8.93 -27.38 15.52
C GLY A 133 -9.45 -27.18 14.09
N ARG A 134 -9.88 -25.95 13.74
CA ARG A 134 -10.37 -25.61 12.40
C ARG A 134 -9.24 -25.08 11.52
N ARG A 135 -9.29 -25.41 10.23
CA ARG A 135 -8.29 -25.03 9.21
C ARG A 135 -8.95 -24.31 8.06
N VAL A 136 -8.41 -23.16 7.68
CA VAL A 136 -8.93 -22.32 6.59
C VAL A 136 -7.84 -22.07 5.55
N ALA A 137 -8.17 -22.27 4.28
CA ALA A 137 -7.30 -21.90 3.16
C ALA A 137 -7.60 -20.46 2.73
N VAL A 138 -6.55 -19.66 2.54
CA VAL A 138 -6.63 -18.28 2.06
C VAL A 138 -5.91 -18.20 0.73
N VAL A 139 -6.64 -17.96 -0.36
CA VAL A 139 -6.07 -17.89 -1.71
C VAL A 139 -5.74 -16.45 -2.06
N GLY A 140 -4.46 -16.15 -2.24
CA GLY A 140 -3.90 -14.81 -2.47
C GLY A 140 -3.20 -14.27 -1.22
N GLY A 141 -1.90 -13.96 -1.35
CA GLY A 141 -1.06 -13.39 -0.30
C GLY A 141 -1.02 -11.87 -0.26
N GLY A 142 -2.01 -11.19 -0.85
CA GLY A 142 -2.16 -9.73 -0.81
C GLY A 142 -2.73 -9.20 0.51
N PRO A 143 -2.96 -7.88 0.63
CA PRO A 143 -3.46 -7.25 1.86
C PRO A 143 -4.72 -7.90 2.45
N ALA A 144 -5.69 -8.23 1.59
CA ALA A 144 -6.93 -8.88 2.02
C ALA A 144 -6.70 -10.29 2.56
N GLY A 145 -5.85 -11.08 1.90
CA GLY A 145 -5.51 -12.44 2.33
C GLY A 145 -4.73 -12.45 3.63
N LEU A 146 -3.75 -11.55 3.79
CA LEU A 146 -2.98 -11.39 5.02
C LEU A 146 -3.85 -10.93 6.19
N ALA A 147 -4.75 -9.97 5.97
CA ALA A 147 -5.68 -9.52 7.00
C ALA A 147 -6.66 -10.63 7.42
N CYS A 148 -7.20 -11.39 6.45
CA CYS A 148 -8.05 -12.54 6.73
C CYS A 148 -7.30 -13.62 7.52
N ALA A 149 -6.09 -13.99 7.07
CA ALA A 149 -5.26 -14.97 7.77
C ALA A 149 -4.92 -14.54 9.19
N HIS A 150 -4.57 -13.26 9.39
CA HIS A 150 -4.31 -12.70 10.71
C HIS A 150 -5.53 -12.84 11.63
N GLU A 151 -6.71 -12.41 11.19
CA GLU A 151 -7.92 -12.49 12.00
C GLU A 151 -8.31 -13.94 12.32
N LEU A 152 -8.15 -14.86 11.37
CA LEU A 152 -8.31 -16.29 11.62
C LEU A 152 -7.37 -16.79 12.72
N ARG A 153 -6.11 -16.35 12.73
CA ARG A 153 -5.14 -16.69 13.79
C ARG A 153 -5.54 -16.08 15.14
N VAL A 154 -6.01 -14.83 15.18
CA VAL A 154 -6.54 -14.19 16.40
C VAL A 154 -7.71 -15.00 16.98
N LEU A 155 -8.59 -15.52 16.12
CA LEU A 155 -9.73 -16.36 16.51
C LEU A 155 -9.34 -17.82 16.81
N GLY A 156 -8.06 -18.19 16.66
CA GLY A 156 -7.56 -19.53 16.96
C GLY A 156 -7.77 -20.57 15.86
N HIS A 157 -8.15 -20.16 14.65
CA HIS A 157 -8.22 -21.02 13.47
C HIS A 157 -6.85 -21.12 12.79
N ALA A 158 -6.44 -22.30 12.34
CA ALA A 158 -5.24 -22.43 11.52
C ALA A 158 -5.48 -21.82 10.13
N ALA A 159 -4.54 -21.01 9.65
CA ALA A 159 -4.62 -20.32 8.37
C ALA A 159 -3.43 -20.74 7.48
N VAL A 160 -3.74 -21.17 6.25
CA VAL A 160 -2.74 -21.47 5.21
C VAL A 160 -3.00 -20.55 4.02
N VAL A 161 -2.05 -19.66 3.73
CA VAL A 161 -2.09 -18.73 2.62
C VAL A 161 -1.43 -19.37 1.40
N PHE A 162 -2.13 -19.39 0.27
CA PHE A 162 -1.63 -19.86 -1.02
C PHE A 162 -1.41 -18.65 -1.92
N GLU A 163 -0.15 -18.30 -2.15
CA GLU A 163 0.27 -17.20 -3.02
C GLU A 163 0.85 -17.77 -4.32
N ALA A 164 0.38 -17.27 -5.46
CA ALA A 164 0.79 -17.75 -6.77
C ALA A 164 2.23 -17.36 -7.12
N ARG A 165 2.73 -16.24 -6.59
CA ARG A 165 4.08 -15.71 -6.83
C ARG A 165 5.09 -16.23 -5.81
N ASP A 166 6.35 -15.95 -6.08
CA ASP A 166 7.52 -16.22 -5.23
C ASP A 166 7.66 -15.23 -4.06
N VAL A 167 6.72 -14.29 -3.89
CA VAL A 167 6.78 -13.23 -2.90
C VAL A 167 5.37 -12.86 -2.40
N PRO A 168 5.17 -12.68 -1.08
CA PRO A 168 3.87 -12.30 -0.52
C PRO A 168 3.65 -10.78 -0.53
N GLY A 169 2.46 -10.37 -0.13
CA GLY A 169 2.03 -8.97 0.01
C GLY A 169 1.32 -8.39 -1.21
N GLY A 170 1.20 -9.14 -2.31
CA GLY A 170 0.43 -8.74 -3.50
C GLY A 170 0.83 -7.35 -4.01
N LEU A 171 -0.15 -6.51 -4.40
CA LEU A 171 0.15 -5.15 -4.89
C LEU A 171 0.81 -4.24 -3.85
N ASN A 172 0.73 -4.54 -2.55
CA ASN A 172 1.46 -3.77 -1.55
C ASN A 172 2.99 -3.92 -1.73
N THR A 173 3.43 -5.14 -2.04
CA THR A 173 4.84 -5.46 -2.33
C THR A 173 5.22 -5.22 -3.77
N MET A 174 4.28 -5.29 -4.71
CA MET A 174 4.59 -5.32 -6.13
C MET A 174 4.21 -4.04 -6.87
N GLY A 175 3.10 -3.38 -6.49
CA GLY A 175 2.41 -2.40 -7.33
C GLY A 175 2.40 -0.98 -6.79
N LEU A 176 2.72 -0.75 -5.51
CA LEU A 176 2.82 0.60 -4.98
C LEU A 176 4.04 1.33 -5.56
N ALA A 177 3.86 2.62 -5.85
CA ALA A 177 4.93 3.43 -6.40
C ALA A 177 6.11 3.53 -5.41
N ASN A 178 7.33 3.28 -5.90
CA ASN A 178 8.55 3.23 -5.09
C ASN A 178 8.84 4.48 -4.25
N TYR A 179 8.43 5.65 -4.74
CA TYR A 179 8.61 6.93 -4.06
C TYR A 179 7.60 7.14 -2.90
N LYS A 180 6.67 6.19 -2.70
CA LYS A 180 5.74 6.12 -1.55
C LYS A 180 6.13 4.99 -0.60
N VAL A 181 6.27 3.77 -1.14
CA VAL A 181 6.58 2.56 -0.38
C VAL A 181 7.61 1.74 -1.14
N THR A 182 8.69 1.37 -0.46
CA THR A 182 9.70 0.47 -1.06
C THR A 182 9.27 -0.97 -0.90
N ARG A 183 9.65 -1.83 -1.86
CA ARG A 183 9.48 -3.28 -1.78
C ARG A 183 9.93 -3.86 -0.45
N GLN A 184 11.13 -3.44 -0.01
CA GLN A 184 11.75 -3.95 1.20
C GLN A 184 10.91 -3.60 2.43
N PHE A 185 10.34 -2.41 2.48
CA PHE A 185 9.46 -2.00 3.56
C PHE A 185 8.16 -2.82 3.54
N ALA A 186 7.49 -2.92 2.38
CA ALA A 186 6.25 -3.69 2.25
C ALA A 186 6.44 -5.16 2.66
N LEU A 187 7.56 -5.77 2.29
CA LEU A 187 7.93 -7.12 2.73
C LEU A 187 8.20 -7.21 4.23
N SER A 188 8.86 -6.21 4.80
CA SER A 188 9.14 -6.19 6.24
C SER A 188 7.87 -6.11 7.09
N GLU A 189 6.75 -5.62 6.56
CA GLU A 189 5.45 -5.67 7.24
C GLU A 189 4.80 -7.05 7.21
N VAL A 190 5.10 -7.89 6.22
CA VAL A 190 4.54 -9.26 6.15
C VAL A 190 5.12 -10.15 7.24
N GLU A 191 6.39 -9.95 7.61
CA GLU A 191 7.07 -10.83 8.57
C GLU A 191 6.40 -10.82 9.96
N PRO A 192 6.14 -9.67 10.61
CA PRO A 192 5.42 -9.63 11.88
C PRO A 192 4.02 -10.26 11.81
N VAL A 193 3.29 -10.06 10.71
CA VAL A 193 1.98 -10.69 10.47
C VAL A 193 2.12 -12.21 10.46
N ALA A 194 3.13 -12.74 9.78
CA ALA A 194 3.40 -14.18 9.72
C ALA A 194 3.72 -14.79 11.10
N ARG A 195 4.25 -14.02 12.06
CA ARG A 195 4.53 -14.47 13.44
C ARG A 195 3.28 -14.88 14.22
N MET A 196 2.08 -14.55 13.74
CA MET A 196 0.82 -15.09 14.25
C MET A 196 0.63 -16.60 13.99
N GLY A 197 1.60 -17.26 13.35
CA GLY A 197 1.62 -18.69 13.13
C GLY A 197 0.78 -19.14 11.93
N MET A 198 0.61 -18.26 10.94
CA MET A 198 0.04 -18.64 9.64
C MET A 198 1.13 -19.26 8.75
N GLU A 199 0.76 -20.26 7.94
CA GLU A 199 1.63 -20.83 6.92
C GLU A 199 1.44 -20.05 5.62
N ILE A 200 2.51 -19.57 4.99
CA ILE A 200 2.45 -18.92 3.67
C ILE A 200 3.17 -19.80 2.65
N ARG A 201 2.40 -20.38 1.73
CA ARG A 201 2.89 -21.18 0.61
C ARG A 201 3.00 -20.30 -0.63
N LEU A 202 4.24 -19.99 -0.99
CA LEU A 202 4.59 -19.28 -2.22
C LEU A 202 4.55 -20.24 -3.41
N GLU A 203 4.57 -19.69 -4.63
CA GLU A 203 4.58 -20.44 -5.88
C GLU A 203 3.46 -21.49 -5.96
N SER A 204 2.32 -21.19 -5.36
CA SER A 204 1.18 -22.09 -5.16
C SER A 204 -0.08 -21.52 -5.83
N PRO A 205 -0.13 -21.42 -7.18
CA PRO A 205 -1.31 -20.95 -7.88
C PRO A 205 -2.49 -21.92 -7.68
N VAL A 206 -3.68 -21.36 -7.46
CA VAL A 206 -4.90 -22.14 -7.28
C VAL A 206 -5.84 -21.85 -8.44
N ASP A 207 -6.07 -22.87 -9.27
CA ASP A 207 -7.07 -22.82 -10.34
C ASP A 207 -8.43 -23.36 -9.87
N ALA A 208 -9.39 -23.50 -10.81
CA ALA A 208 -10.72 -23.98 -10.48
C ALA A 208 -10.74 -25.45 -9.97
N ALA A 209 -9.78 -26.28 -10.35
CA ALA A 209 -9.67 -27.65 -9.86
C ALA A 209 -9.02 -27.67 -8.47
N GLY A 210 -7.95 -26.88 -8.29
CA GLY A 210 -7.30 -26.68 -6.99
C GLY A 210 -8.27 -26.14 -5.94
N LEU A 211 -9.16 -25.20 -6.31
CA LEU A 211 -10.18 -24.69 -5.40
C LEU A 211 -11.12 -25.78 -4.88
N LYS A 212 -11.49 -26.76 -5.71
CA LYS A 212 -12.31 -27.90 -5.27
C LYS A 212 -11.56 -28.76 -4.25
N GLY A 213 -10.28 -29.05 -4.52
CA GLY A 213 -9.44 -29.77 -3.57
C GLY A 213 -9.33 -29.04 -2.23
N LEU A 214 -9.17 -27.72 -2.23
CA LEU A 214 -9.16 -26.93 -1.01
C LEU A 214 -10.48 -27.00 -0.23
N LEU A 215 -11.62 -27.05 -0.91
CA LEU A 215 -12.93 -27.20 -0.25
C LEU A 215 -13.13 -28.60 0.36
N ASP A 216 -12.43 -29.62 -0.13
CA ASP A 216 -12.45 -30.97 0.44
C ASP A 216 -11.48 -31.10 1.64
N GLU A 217 -10.38 -30.34 1.65
CA GLU A 217 -9.31 -30.44 2.66
C GLU A 217 -9.41 -29.46 3.84
N TYR A 218 -10.11 -28.34 3.66
CA TYR A 218 -10.20 -27.24 4.65
C TYR A 218 -11.65 -26.98 5.06
N ASP A 219 -11.86 -26.49 6.28
CA ASP A 219 -13.20 -26.16 6.80
C ASP A 219 -13.83 -24.97 6.06
N ALA A 220 -13.00 -24.08 5.51
CA ALA A 220 -13.43 -22.94 4.72
C ALA A 220 -12.32 -22.48 3.76
N VAL A 221 -12.71 -21.74 2.72
CA VAL A 221 -11.79 -21.09 1.78
C VAL A 221 -12.14 -19.60 1.65
N PHE A 222 -11.14 -18.73 1.81
CA PHE A 222 -11.23 -17.32 1.50
C PHE A 222 -10.53 -17.02 0.18
N LEU A 223 -11.20 -16.29 -0.73
CA LEU A 223 -10.65 -15.88 -2.02
C LEU A 223 -10.28 -14.39 -2.00
N GLY A 224 -8.99 -14.10 -1.97
CA GLY A 224 -8.39 -12.77 -1.95
C GLY A 224 -7.40 -12.54 -3.10
N VAL A 225 -7.67 -13.12 -4.28
CA VAL A 225 -6.75 -13.15 -5.44
C VAL A 225 -6.56 -11.79 -6.13
N GLY A 226 -7.38 -10.80 -5.82
CA GLY A 226 -7.33 -9.47 -6.42
C GLY A 226 -7.75 -9.46 -7.90
N LEU A 227 -7.28 -8.44 -8.62
CA LEU A 227 -7.49 -8.27 -10.07
C LEU A 227 -6.13 -8.39 -10.74
N GLY A 228 -5.94 -9.43 -11.56
CA GLY A 228 -4.63 -9.80 -12.10
C GLY A 228 -4.30 -9.22 -13.48
N SER A 229 -5.23 -9.28 -14.44
CA SER A 229 -4.98 -8.83 -15.81
C SER A 229 -5.48 -7.39 -16.02
N THR A 230 -4.75 -6.64 -16.83
CA THR A 230 -5.23 -5.38 -17.38
C THR A 230 -5.96 -5.61 -18.70
N TYR A 231 -6.67 -4.58 -19.17
CA TYR A 231 -7.43 -4.66 -20.40
C TYR A 231 -6.52 -4.39 -21.59
N GLU A 232 -6.52 -5.31 -22.56
CA GLU A 232 -5.96 -5.04 -23.89
C GLU A 232 -6.82 -3.98 -24.60
N LEU A 233 -6.18 -3.14 -25.42
CA LEU A 233 -6.88 -2.09 -26.14
C LEU A 233 -7.56 -2.64 -27.40
N GLY A 234 -7.05 -3.74 -27.96
CA GLY A 234 -7.58 -4.38 -29.16
C GLY A 234 -7.34 -3.53 -30.42
N ILE A 235 -6.24 -2.79 -30.48
CA ILE A 235 -5.96 -1.83 -31.56
C ILE A 235 -4.71 -2.20 -32.36
N PRO A 236 -4.66 -1.86 -33.66
CA PRO A 236 -3.47 -2.09 -34.48
C PRO A 236 -2.23 -1.45 -33.89
N GLY A 237 -1.20 -2.27 -33.65
CA GLY A 237 0.10 -1.82 -33.15
C GLY A 237 0.26 -1.85 -31.62
N GLU A 238 -0.67 -2.44 -30.88
CA GLU A 238 -0.53 -2.62 -29.41
C GLU A 238 0.62 -3.56 -29.01
N ASP A 239 1.11 -4.39 -29.93
CA ASP A 239 2.28 -5.27 -29.74
C ASP A 239 3.60 -4.66 -30.26
N LEU A 240 3.60 -3.40 -30.71
CA LEU A 240 4.81 -2.78 -31.27
C LEU A 240 5.90 -2.59 -30.20
N PRO A 241 7.19 -2.67 -30.57
CA PRO A 241 8.29 -2.40 -29.64
C PRO A 241 8.15 -1.02 -28.98
N GLY A 242 8.14 -0.99 -27.64
CA GLY A 242 7.98 0.23 -26.84
C GLY A 242 6.54 0.50 -26.37
N VAL A 243 5.57 -0.34 -26.74
CA VAL A 243 4.31 -0.46 -26.01
C VAL A 243 4.55 -1.38 -24.81
N MET A 244 4.12 -0.96 -23.62
CA MET A 244 4.34 -1.69 -22.37
C MET A 244 3.07 -1.62 -21.53
N GLU A 245 2.76 -2.72 -20.84
CA GLU A 245 1.70 -2.79 -19.85
C GLU A 245 2.05 -1.89 -18.64
N ALA A 246 1.05 -1.26 -18.03
CA ALA A 246 1.26 -0.29 -16.97
C ALA A 246 1.89 -0.91 -15.71
N LEU A 247 1.45 -2.10 -15.29
CA LEU A 247 2.02 -2.82 -14.16
C LEU A 247 3.43 -3.32 -14.50
N ASP A 248 3.69 -3.77 -15.72
CA ASP A 248 5.07 -4.14 -16.14
C ASP A 248 6.03 -2.94 -16.04
N PHE A 249 5.56 -1.75 -16.45
CA PHE A 249 6.31 -0.51 -16.29
C PHE A 249 6.55 -0.16 -14.81
N ILE A 250 5.55 -0.35 -13.95
CA ILE A 250 5.72 -0.14 -12.50
C ILE A 250 6.67 -1.19 -11.90
N PHE A 251 6.55 -2.45 -12.31
CA PHE A 251 7.36 -3.56 -11.82
C PHE A 251 8.84 -3.37 -12.18
N GLN A 252 9.19 -2.90 -13.38
CA GLN A 252 10.62 -2.64 -13.67
C GLN A 252 11.22 -1.62 -12.69
N MET A 253 10.46 -0.59 -12.29
CA MET A 253 10.92 0.39 -11.31
C MET A 253 11.03 -0.26 -9.93
N HIS A 254 10.07 -1.12 -9.56
CA HIS A 254 9.95 -1.72 -8.23
C HIS A 254 10.91 -2.89 -7.97
N PHE A 255 11.24 -3.67 -8.99
CA PHE A 255 12.07 -4.88 -8.90
C PHE A 255 13.45 -4.75 -9.57
N GLY A 256 13.58 -3.84 -10.54
CA GLY A 256 14.81 -3.64 -11.28
C GLY A 256 15.77 -2.69 -10.59
N VAL A 257 17.00 -2.65 -11.11
CA VAL A 257 17.92 -1.54 -10.83
C VAL A 257 17.40 -0.34 -11.61
N LEU A 258 17.19 0.81 -10.96
CA LEU A 258 16.62 1.99 -11.61
C LEU A 258 17.39 2.42 -12.88
N THR A 259 18.72 2.22 -12.90
CA THR A 259 19.57 2.51 -14.08
C THR A 259 19.33 1.58 -15.27
N ASP A 260 18.71 0.42 -15.04
CA ASP A 260 18.34 -0.55 -16.07
C ASP A 260 16.90 -0.38 -16.56
N CYS A 261 16.11 0.47 -15.90
CA CYS A 261 14.75 0.75 -16.32
C CYS A 261 14.71 1.38 -17.71
N GLU A 262 13.81 0.88 -18.55
CA GLU A 262 13.58 1.38 -19.88
C GLU A 262 12.52 2.47 -19.90
N VAL A 263 12.87 3.63 -20.47
CA VAL A 263 11.94 4.75 -20.64
C VAL A 263 12.21 5.47 -21.96
N GLY A 264 11.14 5.95 -22.60
CA GLY A 264 11.25 6.77 -23.81
C GLY A 264 11.57 8.23 -23.48
N THR A 265 12.15 8.97 -24.43
CA THR A 265 12.29 10.44 -24.31
C THR A 265 10.92 11.13 -24.33
N ARG A 266 9.97 10.57 -25.08
CA ARG A 266 8.58 11.00 -25.13
C ARG A 266 7.69 9.81 -24.82
N VAL A 267 6.83 9.95 -23.81
CA VAL A 267 5.97 8.87 -23.31
C VAL A 267 4.51 9.28 -23.45
N ALA A 268 3.68 8.38 -23.99
CA ALA A 268 2.23 8.52 -23.98
C ALA A 268 1.66 7.49 -23.01
N VAL A 269 0.84 7.92 -22.06
CA VAL A 269 0.21 7.04 -21.06
C VAL A 269 -1.29 6.99 -21.35
N ILE A 270 -1.83 5.81 -21.60
CA ILE A 270 -3.25 5.63 -21.93
C ILE A 270 -4.04 5.37 -20.64
N GLY A 271 -4.82 6.34 -20.18
CA GLY A 271 -5.62 6.21 -18.97
C GLY A 271 -5.72 7.48 -18.14
N GLY A 272 -6.56 7.43 -17.10
CA GLY A 272 -6.80 8.57 -16.18
C GLY A 272 -7.13 8.13 -14.74
N GLY A 273 -6.67 6.93 -14.35
CA GLY A 273 -6.72 6.43 -12.97
C GLY A 273 -5.36 6.51 -12.28
N ASN A 274 -5.29 6.11 -11.01
CA ASN A 274 -4.06 6.18 -10.21
C ASN A 274 -2.87 5.46 -10.88
N THR A 275 -3.09 4.28 -11.47
CA THR A 275 -2.05 3.56 -12.22
C THR A 275 -1.47 4.38 -13.37
N ALA A 276 -2.30 5.13 -14.10
CA ALA A 276 -1.83 5.99 -15.19
C ALA A 276 -1.00 7.17 -14.65
N VAL A 277 -1.39 7.71 -13.50
CA VAL A 277 -0.63 8.77 -12.81
C VAL A 277 0.71 8.23 -12.30
N ASP A 278 0.73 7.04 -11.69
CA ASP A 278 1.97 6.40 -11.21
C ASP A 278 2.95 6.12 -12.37
N VAL A 279 2.45 5.64 -13.52
CA VAL A 279 3.26 5.47 -14.74
C VAL A 279 3.77 6.81 -15.24
N ALA A 280 2.92 7.85 -15.28
CA ALA A 280 3.32 9.17 -15.77
C ALA A 280 4.43 9.78 -14.90
N THR A 281 4.24 9.78 -13.59
CA THR A 281 5.21 10.23 -12.59
C THR A 281 6.49 9.41 -12.66
N GLY A 282 6.38 8.09 -12.76
CA GLY A 282 7.52 7.18 -12.90
C GLY A 282 8.36 7.48 -14.15
N ALA A 283 7.70 7.70 -15.30
CA ALA A 283 8.37 8.05 -16.54
C ALA A 283 9.16 9.36 -16.43
N VAL A 284 8.59 10.40 -15.82
CA VAL A 284 9.28 11.67 -15.57
C VAL A 284 10.48 11.48 -14.64
N ARG A 285 10.31 10.72 -13.54
CA ARG A 285 11.39 10.43 -12.58
C ARG A 285 12.53 9.61 -13.19
N LEU A 286 12.24 8.79 -14.20
CA LEU A 286 13.24 8.06 -15.01
C LEU A 286 13.87 8.93 -16.11
N GLY A 287 13.46 10.19 -16.28
CA GLY A 287 14.09 11.13 -17.21
C GLY A 287 13.40 11.27 -18.57
N ALA A 288 12.12 10.92 -18.69
CA ALA A 288 11.33 11.29 -19.87
C ALA A 288 11.24 12.83 -19.99
N GLU A 289 11.59 13.38 -21.15
CA GLU A 289 11.54 14.83 -21.40
C GLU A 289 10.10 15.32 -21.57
N ARG A 290 9.21 14.46 -22.06
CA ARG A 290 7.78 14.76 -22.20
C ARG A 290 6.93 13.53 -21.98
N THR A 291 6.09 13.58 -20.96
CA THR A 291 5.05 12.59 -20.70
C THR A 291 3.69 13.21 -21.03
N THR A 292 2.81 12.46 -21.69
CA THR A 292 1.46 12.92 -22.06
C THR A 292 0.44 11.86 -21.70
N MET A 293 -0.45 12.18 -20.76
CA MET A 293 -1.60 11.33 -20.45
C MET A 293 -2.69 11.52 -21.49
N LEU A 294 -3.17 10.42 -22.06
CA LEU A 294 -4.25 10.37 -23.03
C LEU A 294 -5.46 9.72 -22.36
N TYR A 295 -6.44 10.54 -22.00
CA TYR A 295 -7.67 10.10 -21.36
C TYR A 295 -8.85 10.30 -22.30
N ARG A 296 -9.68 9.28 -22.45
CA ARG A 296 -10.84 9.25 -23.38
C ARG A 296 -12.01 10.16 -22.97
N ARG A 297 -11.89 10.87 -21.85
CA ARG A 297 -12.92 11.70 -21.21
C ARG A 297 -12.26 13.01 -20.75
N THR A 298 -12.97 13.80 -19.97
CA THR A 298 -12.52 15.08 -19.43
C THR A 298 -11.86 14.93 -18.05
N SER A 299 -11.06 15.92 -17.65
CA SER A 299 -10.27 15.87 -16.41
C SER A 299 -11.12 15.87 -15.13
N ASP A 300 -12.34 16.41 -15.18
CA ASP A 300 -13.28 16.47 -14.05
C ASP A 300 -13.86 15.12 -13.64
N ILE A 301 -13.79 14.11 -14.51
CA ILE A 301 -14.26 12.75 -14.25
C ILE A 301 -13.15 11.70 -14.28
N MET A 302 -11.89 12.13 -14.18
CA MET A 302 -10.77 11.23 -13.94
C MET A 302 -10.95 10.51 -12.60
N SER A 303 -10.61 9.21 -12.58
CA SER A 303 -10.72 8.39 -11.37
C SER A 303 -9.46 8.44 -10.51
N ALA A 304 -8.37 9.02 -11.01
CA ALA A 304 -7.18 9.30 -10.22
C ALA A 304 -7.52 10.31 -9.13
N PHE A 305 -6.91 10.16 -7.96
CA PHE A 305 -7.07 11.16 -6.91
C PHE A 305 -6.43 12.48 -7.37
N ARG A 306 -7.08 13.59 -6.99
CA ARG A 306 -6.66 14.92 -7.45
C ARG A 306 -5.23 15.25 -7.03
N TYR A 307 -4.86 14.92 -5.79
CA TYR A 307 -3.51 15.16 -5.27
C TYR A 307 -2.44 14.30 -5.96
N GLU A 308 -2.78 13.07 -6.37
CA GLU A 308 -1.88 12.23 -7.18
C GLU A 308 -1.67 12.86 -8.55
N TYR A 309 -2.74 13.36 -9.17
CA TYR A 309 -2.65 14.04 -10.45
C TYR A 309 -1.86 15.35 -10.37
N ASP A 310 -2.06 16.15 -9.31
CA ASP A 310 -1.33 17.42 -9.11
C ASP A 310 0.16 17.19 -8.78
N LEU A 311 0.54 15.98 -8.35
CA LEU A 311 1.94 15.56 -8.17
C LEU A 311 2.66 15.24 -9.50
N ALA A 312 1.92 14.81 -10.52
CA ALA A 312 2.45 14.26 -11.78
C ALA A 312 2.72 15.31 -12.86
#